data_AF-A0A1E7EPB4-F1
#
_entry.id   AF-A0A1E7EPB4-F1
#
_cell.length_a   1.000
_cell.length_b   1.000
_cell.length_c   1.000
_cell.angle_alpha   90.00
_cell.angle_beta   90.00
_cell.angle_gamma   90.00
#
_symmetry.space_group_name_H-M   'P 1'
#
loop_
_entity.id
_entity.type
_entity.pdbx_description
1 polymer ?
#
loop_
_entity_poly.entity_id
_entity_poly.type
_entity_poly.pdbx_seq_one_letter_code
_entity_poly.pdbx_strand_id
1 'polypeptide(L)'
;MIPVPRSEEDLEGSHQFLFPPPSDAVPAEKSDDDEESEDDDEDGDSDSDDDDDDNSSSDDEDNSEKNEVSSSIRPKKRQKTKKADNNNKFAFQQIRMFKREYKKAWLAVLRLPLPVTLLKKALNFLPQNVLNYVAQPLRFADFFMEAYSDNNNSGGIIGVLALEGLFLLITKYGLEYSNFYTQLYKLVSAKVMYAKYRARFFSLMTKCLVLNTMLPAHLVAAFIKRLCRCTLSGPPSGALFVLALVSNLLKKHPECSCLVQRKAGITEMEDCFLADEDDPVECRALQSSLWELAVFERHYYSAVSTLAKSIGRAEEDKAPLYNVEEFAAHTYGSLFDQEKKKKNKTALTFKKPTSLFTEDDVFSGCIQIGDH
;
A
#
# COMPACT_ATOMS: atom_id res chain seq x y z
N MET A 1 -39.97 28.33 -2.71
CA MET A 1 -39.96 27.12 -3.57
C MET A 1 -38.89 27.32 -4.62
N ILE A 2 -37.77 26.60 -4.50
CA ILE A 2 -36.64 26.65 -5.42
C ILE A 2 -36.81 25.51 -6.42
N PRO A 3 -36.67 25.73 -7.73
CA PRO A 3 -36.90 24.71 -8.74
C PRO A 3 -35.78 23.66 -8.71
N VAL A 4 -36.15 22.39 -8.82
CA VAL A 4 -35.21 21.27 -8.95
C VAL A 4 -34.99 21.01 -10.45
N PRO A 5 -33.74 21.09 -10.96
CA PRO A 5 -33.43 20.80 -12.36
C PRO A 5 -33.61 19.32 -12.66
N ARG A 6 -34.09 18.99 -13.87
CA ARG A 6 -34.56 17.64 -14.26
C ARG A 6 -33.80 17.01 -15.44
N SER A 7 -32.62 17.50 -15.81
CA SER A 7 -31.80 16.87 -16.87
C SER A 7 -30.31 17.14 -16.72
N GLU A 8 -29.49 16.20 -17.20
CA GLU A 8 -28.01 16.17 -17.06
C GLU A 8 -27.29 17.35 -17.74
N GLU A 9 -27.91 18.05 -18.69
CA GLU A 9 -27.29 19.18 -19.39
C GLU A 9 -27.17 20.45 -18.52
N ASP A 10 -27.88 20.54 -17.38
CA ASP A 10 -27.78 21.67 -16.44
C ASP A 10 -26.56 21.58 -15.49
N LEU A 11 -25.80 20.47 -15.51
CA LEU A 11 -24.66 20.24 -14.60
C LEU A 11 -23.30 20.71 -15.17
N GLU A 12 -23.18 20.89 -16.48
CA GLU A 12 -21.88 21.22 -17.12
C GLU A 12 -21.63 22.73 -17.27
N GLY A 13 -22.62 23.57 -16.98
CA GLY A 13 -22.57 25.00 -17.25
C GLY A 13 -22.66 25.91 -16.03
N SER A 14 -21.81 25.76 -15.00
CA SER A 14 -21.46 26.90 -14.13
C SER A 14 -20.29 26.60 -13.18
N HIS A 15 -19.21 27.36 -13.36
CA HIS A 15 -18.13 27.54 -12.39
C HIS A 15 -18.63 28.27 -11.13
N GLN A 16 -19.41 27.61 -10.29
CA GLN A 16 -19.71 28.08 -8.94
C GLN A 16 -19.50 26.94 -7.94
N PHE A 17 -18.24 26.71 -7.58
CA PHE A 17 -17.93 26.02 -6.35
C PHE A 17 -18.47 26.84 -5.18
N LEU A 18 -19.18 26.20 -4.25
CA LEU A 18 -19.70 26.83 -3.03
C LEU A 18 -18.60 27.45 -2.16
N PHE A 19 -17.33 27.11 -2.42
CA PHE A 19 -16.13 27.75 -1.88
C PHE A 19 -15.08 27.85 -2.99
N PRO A 20 -14.74 29.06 -3.48
CA PRO A 20 -13.62 29.22 -4.41
C PRO A 20 -12.29 28.95 -3.70
N PRO A 21 -11.28 28.38 -4.38
CA PRO A 21 -9.95 28.20 -3.81
C PRO A 21 -9.26 29.57 -3.54
N PRO A 22 -8.32 29.64 -2.57
CA PRO A 22 -7.55 30.86 -2.28
C PRO A 22 -6.81 31.40 -3.52
N SER A 23 -6.69 32.72 -3.63
CA SER A 23 -6.19 33.45 -4.81
C SER A 23 -4.77 33.12 -5.29
N ASP A 24 -4.01 32.37 -4.51
CA ASP A 24 -2.61 32.00 -4.81
C ASP A 24 -2.46 30.62 -5.48
N ALA A 25 -3.57 29.98 -5.85
CA ALA A 25 -3.59 28.62 -6.40
C ALA A 25 -3.83 28.55 -7.93
N VAL A 26 -3.36 29.53 -8.70
CA VAL A 26 -3.38 29.49 -10.17
C VAL A 26 -1.95 29.48 -10.70
N PRO A 27 -1.44 28.36 -11.25
CA PRO A 27 -0.30 28.41 -12.16
C PRO A 27 -0.75 29.13 -13.43
N ALA A 28 -0.01 30.16 -13.82
CA ALA A 28 -0.24 30.91 -15.04
C ALA A 28 -0.27 29.96 -16.26
N GLU A 29 -1.39 29.95 -16.96
CA GLU A 29 -1.49 29.40 -18.32
C GLU A 29 -0.55 30.21 -19.23
N LYS A 30 0.41 29.53 -19.85
CA LYS A 30 1.14 30.05 -21.00
C LYS A 30 0.59 29.40 -22.26
N SER A 31 0.25 30.28 -23.18
CA SER A 31 -0.28 30.13 -24.52
C SER A 31 0.53 29.18 -25.40
N ASP A 32 -0.21 28.44 -26.23
CA ASP A 32 0.24 27.88 -27.49
C ASP A 32 0.74 28.99 -28.44
N ASP A 33 1.88 28.74 -29.08
CA ASP A 33 2.22 29.01 -30.49
C ASP A 33 3.75 29.05 -30.62
N ASP A 34 4.33 28.10 -31.37
CA ASP A 34 5.32 28.37 -32.42
C ASP A 34 5.69 27.07 -33.17
N GLU A 35 5.76 27.23 -34.50
CA GLU A 35 5.86 26.24 -35.56
C GLU A 35 7.28 25.67 -35.82
N GLU A 36 7.30 24.46 -36.39
CA GLU A 36 8.22 23.83 -37.37
C GLU A 36 9.73 24.17 -37.47
N SER A 37 10.57 23.10 -37.52
CA SER A 37 11.57 22.76 -38.58
C SER A 37 12.45 21.57 -38.11
N GLU A 38 12.38 20.42 -38.78
CA GLU A 38 13.31 19.86 -39.79
C GLU A 38 14.60 19.20 -39.24
N ASP A 39 14.69 17.88 -39.50
CA ASP A 39 15.83 17.00 -39.87
C ASP A 39 17.22 17.16 -39.22
N ASP A 40 17.75 16.04 -38.69
CA ASP A 40 19.00 15.43 -39.17
C ASP A 40 19.30 14.07 -38.50
N ASP A 41 20.09 13.29 -39.25
CA ASP A 41 20.31 11.84 -39.25
C ASP A 41 21.24 11.23 -38.16
N GLU A 42 21.14 9.90 -38.11
CA GLU A 42 22.23 8.90 -37.98
C GLU A 42 22.80 8.42 -36.62
N ASP A 43 23.22 7.14 -36.71
CA ASP A 43 23.97 6.26 -35.80
C ASP A 43 23.22 5.64 -34.61
N GLY A 44 23.02 4.31 -34.49
CA GLY A 44 23.79 3.19 -35.01
C GLY A 44 24.68 2.64 -33.91
N ASP A 45 24.14 1.82 -33.00
CA ASP A 45 24.99 0.97 -32.17
C ASP A 45 24.37 -0.40 -31.89
N SER A 46 25.18 -1.41 -32.18
CA SER A 46 24.87 -2.83 -32.17
C SER A 46 25.52 -3.47 -30.95
N ASP A 47 24.74 -3.75 -29.91
CA ASP A 47 25.21 -4.59 -28.80
C ASP A 47 24.68 -6.03 -28.97
N SER A 48 25.54 -6.85 -29.55
CA SER A 48 25.45 -8.30 -29.59
C SER A 48 26.05 -8.89 -28.31
N ASP A 49 25.21 -9.22 -27.34
CA ASP A 49 25.57 -10.07 -26.19
C ASP A 49 25.25 -11.54 -26.51
N ASP A 50 26.28 -12.26 -26.96
CA ASP A 50 26.32 -13.72 -27.05
C ASP A 50 26.62 -14.31 -25.65
N ASP A 51 25.59 -14.81 -24.96
CA ASP A 51 25.74 -15.68 -23.79
C ASP A 51 25.47 -17.15 -24.21
N ASP A 52 26.54 -17.84 -24.57
CA ASP A 52 26.60 -19.31 -24.69
C ASP A 52 26.72 -19.94 -23.28
N ASP A 53 25.59 -20.35 -22.70
CA ASP A 53 25.55 -21.23 -21.53
C ASP A 53 25.07 -22.62 -21.95
N ASP A 54 26.04 -23.44 -22.37
CA ASP A 54 25.90 -24.88 -22.58
C ASP A 54 25.93 -25.59 -21.22
N ASN A 55 24.77 -25.98 -20.71
CA ASN A 55 24.69 -26.88 -19.56
C ASN A 55 23.70 -28.02 -19.83
N SER A 56 24.24 -29.17 -20.28
CA SER A 56 23.53 -30.45 -20.35
C SER A 56 24.05 -31.40 -19.27
N SER A 57 23.40 -31.33 -18.11
CA SER A 57 22.86 -32.44 -17.29
C SER A 57 23.45 -33.85 -17.47
N SER A 58 23.88 -34.48 -16.37
CA SER A 58 23.09 -35.54 -15.71
C SER A 58 23.85 -36.22 -14.56
N ASP A 59 23.21 -36.28 -13.40
CA ASP A 59 23.44 -37.29 -12.36
C ASP A 59 23.10 -38.71 -12.88
N ASP A 60 23.88 -39.73 -12.47
CA ASP A 60 23.38 -40.97 -11.85
C ASP A 60 24.53 -42.00 -11.60
N GLU A 61 24.78 -42.20 -10.30
CA GLU A 61 25.03 -43.43 -9.53
C GLU A 61 25.95 -44.60 -10.01
N ASP A 62 27.02 -44.78 -9.22
CA ASP A 62 27.39 -45.95 -8.39
C ASP A 62 28.28 -47.13 -8.88
N ASN A 63 29.30 -47.35 -8.02
CA ASN A 63 29.98 -48.56 -7.54
C ASN A 63 31.11 -49.35 -8.27
N SER A 64 32.18 -49.53 -7.48
CA SER A 64 33.02 -50.74 -7.26
C SER A 64 34.36 -50.97 -8.00
N GLU A 65 35.42 -50.83 -7.19
CA GLU A 65 36.71 -51.54 -7.06
C GLU A 65 37.46 -52.26 -8.23
N LYS A 66 38.76 -51.88 -8.31
CA LYS A 66 40.01 -52.67 -8.49
C LYS A 66 40.29 -53.43 -9.80
N ASN A 67 41.29 -52.97 -10.58
CA ASN A 67 42.67 -53.52 -10.64
C ASN A 67 43.47 -53.05 -11.89
N GLU A 68 44.69 -52.59 -11.62
CA GLU A 68 45.99 -52.78 -12.30
C GLU A 68 46.18 -52.87 -13.84
N VAL A 69 47.07 -51.97 -14.31
CA VAL A 69 48.28 -52.19 -15.15
C VAL A 69 48.19 -52.32 -16.70
N SER A 70 48.77 -51.29 -17.34
CA SER A 70 49.63 -51.25 -18.55
C SER A 70 49.08 -51.24 -19.99
N SER A 71 49.75 -50.34 -20.72
CA SER A 71 50.25 -50.46 -22.09
C SER A 71 49.31 -50.19 -23.28
N SER A 72 49.69 -49.13 -23.99
CA SER A 72 49.56 -48.82 -25.41
C SER A 72 49.01 -49.91 -26.32
N ILE A 73 48.01 -49.58 -27.14
CA ILE A 73 47.90 -49.88 -28.59
C ILE A 73 46.65 -49.15 -29.15
N ARG A 74 46.83 -48.32 -30.19
CA ARG A 74 45.73 -47.81 -31.02
C ARG A 74 45.14 -48.95 -31.86
N PRO A 75 43.82 -48.96 -32.10
CA PRO A 75 43.37 -49.15 -33.48
C PRO A 75 42.28 -48.16 -33.93
N LYS A 76 42.20 -48.04 -35.25
CA LYS A 76 41.40 -47.10 -36.05
C LYS A 76 39.90 -47.45 -36.09
N LYS A 77 39.11 -46.39 -36.35
CA LYS A 77 37.80 -46.34 -37.04
C LYS A 77 36.62 -47.14 -36.45
N ARG A 78 35.63 -46.40 -35.95
CA ARG A 78 34.21 -46.64 -36.25
C ARG A 78 33.50 -45.29 -36.39
N GLN A 79 33.25 -44.88 -37.63
CA GLN A 79 32.24 -43.88 -37.95
C GLN A 79 30.90 -44.41 -37.42
N LYS A 80 30.42 -43.86 -36.30
CA LYS A 80 28.99 -43.92 -35.96
C LYS A 80 28.37 -42.68 -36.59
N THR A 81 27.68 -42.90 -37.70
CA THR A 81 26.64 -42.01 -38.21
C THR A 81 25.63 -41.75 -37.09
N LYS A 82 25.81 -40.66 -36.33
CA LYS A 82 24.72 -40.11 -35.52
C LYS A 82 23.71 -39.57 -36.52
N LYS A 83 22.60 -40.30 -36.68
CA LYS A 83 21.37 -39.73 -37.25
C LYS A 83 21.09 -38.46 -36.45
N ALA A 84 21.18 -37.32 -37.12
CA ALA A 84 20.64 -36.08 -36.62
C ALA A 84 19.12 -36.27 -36.61
N ASP A 85 18.57 -36.61 -35.44
CA ASP A 85 17.14 -36.42 -35.20
C ASP A 85 16.91 -34.91 -35.20
N ASN A 86 16.67 -34.38 -36.39
CA ASN A 86 16.15 -33.04 -36.64
C ASN A 86 14.72 -32.95 -36.09
N ASN A 87 14.58 -33.03 -34.77
CA ASN A 87 13.49 -32.35 -34.09
C ASN A 87 13.99 -30.95 -33.76
N ASN A 88 14.14 -30.13 -34.81
CA ASN A 88 14.16 -28.67 -34.68
C ASN A 88 12.78 -28.23 -34.16
N LYS A 89 12.50 -28.49 -32.88
CA LYS A 89 11.52 -27.70 -32.15
C LYS A 89 12.07 -26.29 -32.20
N PHE A 90 11.47 -25.46 -33.04
CA PHE A 90 11.87 -24.08 -33.16
C PHE A 90 12.00 -23.45 -31.77
N ALA A 91 12.97 -22.56 -31.56
CA ALA A 91 13.20 -21.92 -30.27
C ALA A 91 11.91 -21.28 -29.69
N PHE A 92 11.00 -20.82 -30.56
CA PHE A 92 9.68 -20.29 -30.21
C PHE A 92 8.65 -21.32 -29.72
N GLN A 93 8.94 -22.63 -29.68
CA GLN A 93 8.03 -23.63 -29.09
C GLN A 93 8.34 -23.91 -27.62
N GLN A 94 9.47 -23.39 -27.12
CA GLN A 94 9.92 -23.64 -25.77
C GLN A 94 9.42 -22.54 -24.83
N ILE A 95 8.60 -22.92 -23.85
CA ILE A 95 8.08 -22.01 -22.81
C ILE A 95 9.22 -21.26 -22.08
N ARG A 96 10.39 -21.91 -21.94
CA ARG A 96 11.57 -21.31 -21.32
C ARG A 96 12.09 -20.09 -22.10
N MET A 97 12.15 -20.19 -23.44
CA MET A 97 12.57 -19.08 -24.31
C MET A 97 11.58 -17.93 -24.25
N PHE A 98 10.26 -18.22 -24.29
CA PHE A 98 9.24 -17.19 -24.10
C PHE A 98 9.37 -16.45 -22.77
N LYS A 99 9.57 -17.17 -21.65
CA LYS A 99 9.76 -16.53 -20.34
C LYS A 99 11.00 -15.65 -20.29
N ARG A 100 12.07 -16.02 -21.02
CA ARG A 100 13.30 -15.23 -21.12
C ARG A 100 13.09 -13.96 -21.92
N GLU A 101 12.49 -14.06 -23.11
CA GLU A 101 12.22 -12.89 -23.95
C GLU A 101 11.15 -11.97 -23.34
N TYR A 102 10.14 -12.55 -22.67
CA TYR A 102 9.16 -11.78 -21.92
C TYR A 102 9.80 -10.94 -20.80
N LYS A 103 10.76 -11.52 -20.07
CA LYS A 103 11.57 -10.80 -19.08
C LYS A 103 12.36 -9.66 -19.74
N LYS A 104 13.08 -9.95 -20.82
CA LYS A 104 13.91 -8.95 -21.54
C LYS A 104 13.05 -7.79 -22.05
N ALA A 105 11.91 -8.08 -22.67
CA ALA A 105 10.97 -7.09 -23.17
C ALA A 105 10.46 -6.16 -22.05
N TRP A 106 10.04 -6.71 -20.91
CA TRP A 106 9.59 -5.89 -19.79
C TRP A 106 10.71 -5.06 -19.17
N LEU A 107 11.93 -5.60 -19.04
CA LEU A 107 13.07 -4.83 -18.56
C LEU A 107 13.45 -3.71 -19.53
N ALA A 108 13.37 -3.94 -20.84
CA ALA A 108 13.59 -2.90 -21.85
C ALA A 108 12.53 -1.79 -21.74
N VAL A 109 11.25 -2.13 -21.57
CA VAL A 109 10.18 -1.16 -21.36
C VAL A 109 10.39 -0.34 -20.08
N LEU A 110 10.84 -0.97 -18.99
CA LEU A 110 11.09 -0.27 -17.72
C LEU A 110 12.35 0.61 -17.73
N ARG A 111 13.25 0.43 -18.69
CA ARG A 111 14.43 1.29 -18.88
C ARG A 111 14.09 2.61 -19.58
N LEU A 112 12.96 2.68 -20.29
CA LEU A 112 12.52 3.90 -20.96
C LEU A 112 12.06 4.95 -19.92
N PRO A 113 12.17 6.26 -20.24
CA PRO A 113 11.63 7.31 -19.38
C PRO A 113 10.08 7.25 -19.40
N LEU A 114 9.50 6.54 -18.45
CA LEU A 114 8.06 6.33 -18.37
C LEU A 114 7.38 7.54 -17.71
N PRO A 115 6.32 8.12 -18.31
CA PRO A 115 5.53 9.13 -17.63
C PRO A 115 4.83 8.53 -16.39
N VAL A 116 4.57 9.36 -15.38
CA VAL A 116 4.02 8.95 -14.08
C VAL A 116 2.70 8.15 -14.21
N THR A 117 1.89 8.46 -15.23
CA THR A 117 0.63 7.74 -15.52
C THR A 117 0.88 6.30 -15.96
N LEU A 118 1.89 6.08 -16.80
CA LEU A 118 2.27 4.75 -17.28
C LEU A 118 2.98 3.96 -16.19
N LEU A 119 3.83 4.61 -15.39
CA LEU A 119 4.46 4.01 -14.23
C LEU A 119 3.42 3.46 -13.23
N LYS A 120 2.38 4.24 -12.90
CA LYS A 120 1.27 3.80 -12.03
C LYS A 120 0.53 2.59 -12.60
N LYS A 121 0.32 2.52 -13.91
CA LYS A 121 -0.29 1.37 -14.57
C LYS A 121 0.63 0.15 -14.53
N ALA A 122 1.91 0.33 -14.82
CA ALA A 122 2.92 -0.73 -14.76
C ALA A 122 3.02 -1.33 -13.35
N LEU A 123 3.13 -0.51 -12.30
CA LEU A 123 3.20 -0.97 -10.90
C LEU A 123 1.95 -1.73 -10.46
N ASN A 124 0.77 -1.39 -10.99
CA ASN A 124 -0.44 -2.17 -10.74
C ASN A 124 -0.43 -3.53 -11.44
N PHE A 125 0.11 -3.59 -12.66
CA PHE A 125 0.06 -4.77 -13.53
C PHE A 125 1.18 -5.79 -13.24
N LEU A 126 2.38 -5.31 -12.96
CA LEU A 126 3.60 -6.12 -12.82
C LEU A 126 3.47 -7.24 -11.76
N PRO A 127 3.00 -6.97 -10.52
CA PRO A 127 3.01 -8.01 -9.47
C PRO A 127 2.09 -9.20 -9.79
N GLN A 128 0.94 -8.94 -10.41
CA GLN A 128 -0.08 -9.95 -10.66
C GLN A 128 0.21 -10.72 -11.96
N ASN A 129 0.60 -9.99 -13.02
CA ASN A 129 0.62 -10.53 -14.38
C ASN A 129 2.02 -10.80 -14.92
N VAL A 130 3.08 -10.27 -14.30
CA VAL A 130 4.45 -10.43 -14.80
C VAL A 130 5.29 -11.25 -13.83
N LEU A 131 5.36 -10.87 -12.56
CA LEU A 131 6.28 -11.50 -11.60
C LEU A 131 6.04 -13.02 -11.43
N ASN A 132 4.78 -13.48 -11.49
CA ASN A 132 4.46 -14.89 -11.34
C ASN A 132 4.88 -15.77 -12.54
N TYR A 133 5.15 -15.18 -13.71
CA TYR A 133 5.43 -15.91 -14.95
C TYR A 133 6.89 -15.83 -15.40
N VAL A 134 7.68 -14.93 -14.83
CA VAL A 134 9.09 -14.71 -15.19
C VAL A 134 10.01 -15.71 -14.49
N ALA A 135 11.07 -16.17 -15.19
CA ALA A 135 12.05 -17.12 -14.64
C ALA A 135 12.96 -16.55 -13.55
N GLN A 136 13.25 -15.23 -13.56
CA GLN A 136 14.06 -14.53 -12.56
C GLN A 136 13.40 -13.20 -12.12
N PRO A 137 12.43 -13.25 -11.19
CA PRO A 137 11.67 -12.07 -10.76
C PRO A 137 12.50 -11.06 -9.97
N LEU A 138 13.62 -11.49 -9.37
CA LEU A 138 14.56 -10.61 -8.64
C LEU A 138 15.17 -9.50 -9.50
N ARG A 139 15.19 -9.63 -10.85
CA ARG A 139 15.68 -8.55 -11.72
C ARG A 139 14.79 -7.29 -11.71
N PHE A 140 13.57 -7.40 -11.20
CA PHE A 140 12.68 -6.25 -11.00
C PHE A 140 12.85 -5.58 -9.63
N ALA A 141 13.71 -6.14 -8.76
CA ALA A 141 13.84 -5.69 -7.38
C ALA A 141 14.33 -4.23 -7.31
N ASP A 142 15.34 -3.87 -8.10
CA ASP A 142 15.88 -2.50 -8.13
C ASP A 142 14.80 -1.48 -8.54
N PHE A 143 13.99 -1.82 -9.54
CA PHE A 143 12.86 -0.98 -9.97
C PHE A 143 11.82 -0.78 -8.86
N PHE A 144 11.44 -1.86 -8.15
CA PHE A 144 10.49 -1.74 -7.04
C PHE A 144 11.10 -1.03 -5.83
N MET A 145 12.39 -1.22 -5.54
CA MET A 145 13.09 -0.54 -4.46
C MET A 145 13.19 0.96 -4.72
N GLU A 146 13.49 1.37 -5.96
CA GLU A 146 13.55 2.78 -6.36
C GLU A 146 12.16 3.43 -6.38
N ALA A 147 11.15 2.74 -6.94
CA ALA A 147 9.77 3.22 -6.90
C ALA A 147 9.21 3.30 -5.47
N TYR A 148 9.76 2.52 -4.55
CA TYR A 148 9.40 2.55 -3.13
C TYR A 148 10.15 3.63 -2.34
N SER A 149 11.39 3.95 -2.71
CA SER A 149 12.19 5.02 -2.10
C SER A 149 11.69 6.42 -2.50
N ASP A 150 11.22 6.60 -3.74
CA ASP A 150 10.67 7.86 -4.26
C ASP A 150 9.28 8.21 -3.70
N ASN A 151 9.26 8.69 -2.46
CA ASN A 151 8.04 9.15 -1.81
C ASN A 151 7.67 10.61 -2.14
N ASN A 152 8.60 11.40 -2.69
CA ASN A 152 8.44 12.85 -2.81
C ASN A 152 7.65 13.27 -4.05
N ASN A 153 7.86 12.62 -5.20
CA ASN A 153 7.30 13.09 -6.47
C ASN A 153 5.78 12.89 -6.64
N SER A 154 5.16 12.01 -5.87
CA SER A 154 3.73 11.68 -6.03
C SER A 154 2.98 11.50 -4.70
N GLY A 155 3.47 12.16 -3.64
CA GLY A 155 2.84 12.10 -2.31
C GLY A 155 2.70 10.67 -1.77
N GLY A 156 3.70 9.82 -2.01
CA GLY A 156 3.72 8.43 -1.58
C GLY A 156 2.82 7.45 -2.36
N ILE A 157 2.06 7.89 -3.37
CA ILE A 157 1.17 6.98 -4.14
C ILE A 157 1.98 5.92 -4.91
N ILE A 158 3.13 6.30 -5.47
CA ILE A 158 4.01 5.37 -6.21
C ILE A 158 4.55 4.31 -5.24
N GLY A 159 5.06 4.72 -4.07
CA GLY A 159 5.52 3.79 -3.04
C GLY A 159 4.43 2.83 -2.55
N VAL A 160 3.18 3.30 -2.39
CA VAL A 160 2.03 2.45 -2.06
C VAL A 160 1.77 1.38 -3.14
N LEU A 161 1.90 1.74 -4.42
CA LEU A 161 1.72 0.79 -5.53
C LEU A 161 2.89 -0.19 -5.65
N ALA A 162 4.11 0.28 -5.43
CA ALA A 162 5.32 -0.53 -5.46
C ALA A 162 5.37 -1.58 -4.34
N LEU A 163 4.74 -1.28 -3.20
CA LEU A 163 4.74 -2.15 -2.02
C LEU A 163 4.25 -3.57 -2.32
N GLU A 164 3.26 -3.78 -3.21
CA GLU A 164 2.79 -5.14 -3.53
C GLU A 164 3.84 -5.97 -4.27
N GLY A 165 4.50 -5.37 -5.27
CA GLY A 165 5.57 -6.03 -5.99
C GLY A 165 6.73 -6.35 -5.07
N LEU A 166 7.13 -5.39 -4.23
CA LEU A 166 8.21 -5.56 -3.27
C LEU A 166 7.88 -6.63 -2.22
N PHE A 167 6.66 -6.61 -1.65
CA PHE A 167 6.22 -7.62 -0.69
C PHE A 167 6.22 -9.03 -1.28
N LEU A 168 5.82 -9.17 -2.55
CA LEU A 168 5.86 -10.44 -3.26
C LEU A 168 7.31 -10.91 -3.45
N LEU A 169 8.24 -10.00 -3.80
CA LEU A 169 9.67 -10.32 -3.92
C LEU A 169 10.29 -10.74 -2.59
N ILE A 170 9.96 -10.06 -1.50
CA ILE A 170 10.43 -10.39 -0.15
C ILE A 170 9.90 -11.77 0.28
N THR A 171 8.59 -12.00 0.13
CA THR A 171 7.95 -13.21 0.66
C THR A 171 8.17 -14.47 -0.17
N LYS A 172 8.15 -14.38 -1.50
CA LYS A 172 8.27 -15.55 -2.40
C LYS A 172 9.69 -15.81 -2.90
N TYR A 173 10.47 -14.75 -3.11
CA TYR A 173 11.77 -14.84 -3.74
C TYR A 173 12.94 -14.52 -2.78
N GLY A 174 12.64 -14.26 -1.49
CA GLY A 174 13.64 -14.07 -0.45
C GLY A 174 14.46 -12.79 -0.59
N LEU A 175 13.89 -11.73 -1.19
CA LEU A 175 14.57 -10.44 -1.27
C LEU A 175 14.74 -9.85 0.14
N GLU A 176 15.98 -9.54 0.53
CA GLU A 176 16.27 -8.81 1.77
C GLU A 176 16.37 -7.31 1.47
N TYR A 177 15.54 -6.51 2.14
CA TYR A 177 15.58 -5.06 2.05
C TYR A 177 15.62 -4.45 3.46
N SER A 178 16.80 -4.00 3.89
CA SER A 178 17.03 -3.54 5.26
C SER A 178 16.15 -2.35 5.66
N ASN A 179 15.88 -1.44 4.73
CA ASN A 179 15.08 -0.23 4.95
C ASN A 179 13.58 -0.43 4.70
N PHE A 180 13.08 -1.67 4.70
CA PHE A 180 11.68 -1.94 4.39
C PHE A 180 10.72 -1.23 5.34
N TYR A 181 10.94 -1.38 6.65
CA TYR A 181 10.04 -0.86 7.67
C TYR A 181 10.18 0.64 7.88
N THR A 182 11.39 1.19 7.75
CA THR A 182 11.63 2.64 7.84
C THR A 182 10.86 3.36 6.72
N GLN A 183 10.94 2.84 5.50
CA GLN A 183 10.20 3.38 4.37
C GLN A 183 8.67 3.11 4.47
N LEU A 184 8.27 1.97 5.04
CA LEU A 184 6.85 1.68 5.28
C LEU A 184 6.27 2.66 6.30
N TYR A 185 7.05 3.00 7.33
CA TYR A 185 6.69 3.97 8.35
C TYR A 185 6.55 5.38 7.76
N LYS A 186 7.44 5.79 6.86
CA LYS A 186 7.33 7.04 6.08
C LYS A 186 6.06 7.12 5.24
N LEU A 187 5.64 6.00 4.65
CA LEU A 187 4.41 5.94 3.84
C LEU A 187 3.14 6.11 4.68
N VAL A 188 3.15 5.74 5.96
CA VAL A 188 2.02 5.95 6.87
C VAL A 188 1.86 7.45 7.13
N SER A 189 0.98 8.08 6.36
CA SER A 189 0.65 9.50 6.49
C SER A 189 -0.87 9.72 6.47
N ALA A 190 -1.32 10.87 6.96
CA ALA A 190 -2.75 11.23 6.94
C ALA A 190 -3.33 11.22 5.51
N LYS A 191 -2.52 11.53 4.50
CA LYS A 191 -2.93 11.53 3.07
C LYS A 191 -3.32 10.12 2.59
N VAL A 192 -2.65 9.08 3.06
CA VAL A 192 -2.94 7.69 2.67
C VAL A 192 -4.32 7.24 3.15
N MET A 193 -4.84 7.83 4.22
CA MET A 193 -6.20 7.55 4.72
C MET A 193 -7.29 7.94 3.70
N TYR A 194 -7.01 8.90 2.82
CA TYR A 194 -7.92 9.39 1.77
C TYR A 194 -7.56 8.86 0.37
N ALA A 195 -6.46 8.13 0.22
CA ALA A 195 -5.97 7.68 -1.07
C ALA A 195 -6.93 6.66 -1.73
N LYS A 196 -7.03 6.70 -3.06
CA LYS A 196 -7.86 5.77 -3.86
C LYS A 196 -7.50 4.30 -3.63
N TYR A 197 -6.21 4.00 -3.47
CA TYR A 197 -5.69 2.64 -3.29
C TYR A 197 -5.52 2.23 -1.81
N ARG A 198 -6.13 2.95 -0.87
CA ARG A 198 -5.94 2.74 0.58
C ARG A 198 -6.30 1.32 1.05
N ALA A 199 -7.34 0.70 0.50
CA ALA A 199 -7.77 -0.64 0.92
C ALA A 199 -6.68 -1.70 0.65
N ARG A 200 -6.03 -1.58 -0.52
CA ARG A 200 -4.91 -2.45 -0.91
C ARG A 200 -3.71 -2.22 -0.01
N PHE A 201 -3.35 -0.96 0.22
CA PHE A 201 -2.26 -0.60 1.14
C PHE A 201 -2.50 -1.14 2.55
N PHE A 202 -3.71 -0.96 3.08
CA PHE A 202 -4.13 -1.41 4.40
C PHE A 202 -4.07 -2.93 4.57
N SER A 203 -4.57 -3.69 3.58
CA SER A 203 -4.44 -5.17 3.59
C SER A 203 -2.97 -5.58 3.58
N LEU A 204 -2.15 -4.93 2.75
CA LEU A 204 -0.74 -5.29 2.61
C LEU A 204 0.10 -4.92 3.84
N MET A 205 -0.12 -3.74 4.42
CA MET A 205 0.47 -3.31 5.68
C MET A 205 0.07 -4.24 6.82
N THR A 206 -1.21 -4.64 6.89
CA THR A 206 -1.68 -5.63 7.86
C THR A 206 -0.93 -6.94 7.70
N LYS A 207 -0.74 -7.43 6.47
CA LYS A 207 0.05 -8.65 6.20
C LYS A 207 1.50 -8.48 6.65
N CYS A 208 2.15 -7.35 6.36
CA CYS A 208 3.53 -7.10 6.76
C CYS A 208 3.72 -7.11 8.29
N LEU A 209 2.81 -6.47 9.03
CA LEU A 209 2.91 -6.32 10.48
C LEU A 209 2.39 -7.57 11.23
N VAL A 210 1.33 -8.21 10.73
CA VAL A 210 0.68 -9.35 11.40
C VAL A 210 1.29 -10.70 11.00
N LEU A 211 1.87 -10.85 9.81
CA LEU A 211 2.51 -12.14 9.44
C LEU A 211 3.84 -12.33 10.17
N ASN A 212 4.64 -11.25 10.31
CA ASN A 212 5.95 -11.33 10.93
C ASN A 212 5.83 -11.43 12.46
N THR A 213 6.23 -12.57 13.02
CA THR A 213 6.15 -12.85 14.46
C THR A 213 7.34 -12.28 15.24
N MET A 214 8.48 -12.06 14.59
CA MET A 214 9.74 -11.61 15.21
C MET A 214 9.97 -10.10 15.06
N LEU A 215 8.90 -9.29 15.02
CA LEU A 215 9.05 -7.83 14.98
C LEU A 215 9.39 -7.32 16.38
N PRO A 216 10.40 -6.43 16.51
CA PRO A 216 10.74 -5.85 17.79
C PRO A 216 9.62 -4.89 18.24
N ALA A 217 9.33 -4.87 19.55
CA ALA A 217 8.18 -4.13 20.06
C ALA A 217 8.26 -2.61 19.85
N HIS A 218 9.46 -2.01 19.80
CA HIS A 218 9.61 -0.58 19.54
C HIS A 218 9.08 -0.19 18.15
N LEU A 219 9.31 -1.05 17.15
CA LEU A 219 8.83 -0.85 15.79
C LEU A 219 7.31 -0.94 15.74
N VAL A 220 6.73 -1.98 16.35
CA VAL A 220 5.27 -2.16 16.41
C VAL A 220 4.60 -0.98 17.13
N ALA A 221 5.18 -0.53 18.25
CA ALA A 221 4.71 0.63 18.98
C ALA A 221 4.76 1.92 18.15
N ALA A 222 5.82 2.12 17.36
CA ALA A 222 5.94 3.24 16.44
C ALA A 222 4.80 3.26 15.43
N PHE A 223 4.54 2.12 14.78
CA PHE A 223 3.43 1.98 13.84
C PHE A 223 2.07 2.23 14.50
N ILE A 224 1.81 1.65 15.67
CA ILE A 224 0.55 1.86 16.42
C ILE A 224 0.34 3.36 16.69
N LYS A 225 1.36 4.03 17.24
CA LYS A 225 1.28 5.45 17.61
C LYS A 225 1.09 6.35 16.39
N ARG A 226 1.87 6.16 15.32
CA ARG A 226 1.75 6.94 14.07
C ARG A 226 0.39 6.71 13.40
N LEU A 227 -0.09 5.47 13.30
CA LEU A 227 -1.40 5.16 12.74
C LEU A 227 -2.53 5.84 13.51
N CYS A 228 -2.51 5.76 14.85
CA CYS A 228 -3.49 6.44 15.71
C CYS A 228 -3.49 7.96 15.48
N ARG A 229 -2.30 8.58 15.40
CA ARG A 229 -2.16 10.02 15.12
C ARG A 229 -2.67 10.41 13.74
N CYS A 230 -2.29 9.70 12.68
CA CYS A 230 -2.77 9.96 11.33
C CYS A 230 -4.30 9.84 11.21
N THR A 231 -4.88 8.93 11.99
CA THR A 231 -6.32 8.65 11.99
C THR A 231 -7.14 9.74 12.66
N LEU A 232 -6.57 10.57 13.55
CA LEU A 232 -7.28 11.70 14.15
C LEU A 232 -7.80 12.70 13.10
N SER A 233 -7.06 12.84 12.00
CA SER A 233 -7.45 13.66 10.84
C SER A 233 -8.06 12.84 9.71
N GLY A 234 -8.39 11.57 9.94
CA GLY A 234 -8.85 10.62 8.92
C GLY A 234 -10.36 10.40 8.91
N PRO A 235 -10.87 9.69 7.89
CA PRO A 235 -12.28 9.29 7.82
C PRO A 235 -12.63 8.20 8.85
N PRO A 236 -13.90 8.07 9.26
CA PRO A 236 -14.34 7.07 10.24
C PRO A 236 -14.13 5.63 9.75
N SER A 237 -14.16 5.39 8.43
CA SER A 237 -13.81 4.08 7.86
C SER A 237 -12.34 3.72 8.10
N GLY A 238 -11.44 4.69 7.95
CA GLY A 238 -10.03 4.53 8.29
C GLY A 238 -9.82 4.31 9.79
N ALA A 239 -10.61 4.99 10.62
CA ALA A 239 -10.56 4.80 12.08
C ALA A 239 -10.95 3.39 12.51
N LEU A 240 -12.03 2.82 11.96
CA LEU A 240 -12.40 1.43 12.23
C LEU A 240 -11.28 0.46 11.85
N PHE A 241 -10.69 0.64 10.67
CA PHE A 241 -9.58 -0.18 10.20
C PHE A 241 -8.37 -0.09 11.15
N VAL A 242 -7.94 1.12 11.49
CA VAL A 242 -6.77 1.33 12.34
C VAL A 242 -7.00 0.79 13.74
N LEU A 243 -8.17 1.05 14.34
CA LEU A 243 -8.46 0.53 15.68
C LEU A 243 -8.53 -1.00 15.72
N ALA A 244 -9.11 -1.65 14.69
CA ALA A 244 -9.09 -3.10 14.56
C ALA A 244 -7.66 -3.66 14.40
N LEU A 245 -6.83 -2.99 13.58
CA LEU A 245 -5.43 -3.35 13.42
C LEU A 245 -4.65 -3.19 14.73
N VAL A 246 -4.84 -2.08 15.45
CA VAL A 246 -4.19 -1.80 16.74
C VAL A 246 -4.58 -2.86 17.78
N SER A 247 -5.86 -3.24 17.87
CA SER A 247 -6.28 -4.34 18.76
C SER A 247 -5.56 -5.65 18.42
N ASN A 248 -5.46 -5.99 17.13
CA ASN A 248 -4.74 -7.18 16.69
C ASN A 248 -3.23 -7.13 17.02
N LEU A 249 -2.58 -5.98 16.85
CA LEU A 249 -1.16 -5.80 17.15
C LEU A 249 -0.88 -5.86 18.65
N LEU A 250 -1.74 -5.24 19.48
CA LEU A 250 -1.62 -5.29 20.93
C LEU A 250 -1.79 -6.71 21.47
N LYS A 251 -2.73 -7.49 20.92
CA LYS A 251 -2.91 -8.91 21.29
C LYS A 251 -1.69 -9.77 20.93
N LYS A 252 -1.06 -9.49 19.79
CA LYS A 252 0.12 -10.23 19.33
C LYS A 252 1.41 -9.83 20.06
N HIS A 253 1.54 -8.56 20.43
CA HIS A 253 2.71 -7.98 21.06
C HIS A 253 2.35 -7.40 22.44
N PRO A 254 2.31 -8.22 23.51
CA PRO A 254 1.94 -7.75 24.85
C PRO A 254 2.92 -6.72 25.44
N GLU A 255 4.13 -6.63 24.91
CA GLU A 255 5.10 -5.57 25.25
C GLU A 255 4.56 -4.16 24.91
N CYS A 256 3.73 -4.06 23.86
CA CYS A 256 3.09 -2.81 23.46
C CYS A 256 1.89 -2.43 24.35
N SER A 257 1.41 -3.31 25.24
CA SER A 257 0.31 -3.00 26.16
C SER A 257 0.63 -1.84 27.12
N CYS A 258 1.93 -1.54 27.33
CA CYS A 258 2.37 -0.38 28.10
C CYS A 258 1.88 0.97 27.52
N LEU A 259 1.56 1.01 26.22
CA LEU A 259 0.99 2.16 25.54
C LEU A 259 -0.42 2.50 26.01
N VAL A 260 -1.20 1.48 26.39
CA VAL A 260 -2.59 1.63 26.84
C VAL A 260 -2.64 1.75 28.36
N GLN A 261 -1.93 0.88 29.08
CA GLN A 261 -1.91 0.89 30.53
C GLN A 261 -0.48 0.89 31.07
N ARG A 262 -0.04 2.05 31.56
CA ARG A 262 1.22 2.20 32.28
C ARG A 262 0.96 2.06 33.78
N LYS A 263 1.57 1.05 34.42
CA LYS A 263 1.44 0.80 35.86
C LYS A 263 2.30 1.71 36.75
N ALA A 264 3.16 2.54 36.15
CA ALA A 264 4.04 3.44 36.88
C ALA A 264 3.26 4.69 37.33
N GLY A 265 3.21 4.94 38.64
CA GLY A 265 2.53 6.07 39.26
C GLY A 265 3.26 7.40 39.05
N ILE A 266 3.34 7.85 37.79
CA ILE A 266 3.99 9.10 37.41
C ILE A 266 2.91 10.16 37.19
N THR A 267 3.02 11.24 37.95
CA THR A 267 1.95 12.24 38.16
C THR A 267 1.88 13.27 37.04
N GLU A 268 2.98 13.49 36.31
CA GLU A 268 3.06 14.38 35.15
C GLU A 268 4.06 13.79 34.15
N MET A 269 3.59 13.40 32.96
CA MET A 269 4.43 12.79 31.92
C MET A 269 4.14 13.52 30.62
N GLU A 270 5.10 14.31 30.14
CA GLU A 270 5.05 14.90 28.80
C GLU A 270 5.22 13.79 27.75
N ASP A 271 4.49 13.91 26.63
CA ASP A 271 4.61 12.97 25.50
C ASP A 271 6.00 13.10 24.88
N CYS A 272 6.80 12.04 24.95
CA CYS A 272 8.15 11.98 24.38
C CYS A 272 8.16 11.47 22.93
N PHE A 273 6.99 11.21 22.34
CA PHE A 273 6.87 10.77 20.95
C PHE A 273 7.20 11.89 19.95
N LEU A 274 8.12 11.61 19.04
CA LEU A 274 8.49 12.51 17.94
C LEU A 274 7.68 12.14 16.69
N ALA A 275 6.71 12.99 16.32
CA ALA A 275 5.79 12.71 15.22
C ALA A 275 6.44 12.88 13.83
N ASP A 276 7.34 13.85 13.70
CA ASP A 276 8.02 14.19 12.44
C ASP A 276 9.23 13.28 12.16
N GLU A 277 9.63 12.47 13.14
CA GLU A 277 10.75 11.54 12.99
C GLU A 277 10.33 10.34 12.16
N ASP A 278 11.07 10.04 11.11
CA ASP A 278 10.76 8.97 10.15
C ASP A 278 11.45 7.65 10.43
N ASP A 279 12.38 7.61 11.39
CA ASP A 279 12.91 6.37 11.91
C ASP A 279 11.99 5.83 13.03
N PRO A 280 11.36 4.64 12.86
CA PRO A 280 10.56 4.03 13.92
C PRO A 280 11.35 3.72 15.20
N VAL A 281 12.67 3.63 15.16
CA VAL A 281 13.51 3.43 16.35
C VAL A 281 13.63 4.72 17.16
N GLU A 282 13.88 5.85 16.49
CA GLU A 282 14.13 7.15 17.13
C GLU A 282 12.86 7.88 17.56
N CYS A 283 11.68 7.49 17.08
CA CYS A 283 10.41 8.12 17.44
C CYS A 283 10.00 7.95 18.93
N ARG A 284 10.67 7.06 19.68
CA ARG A 284 10.44 6.79 21.12
C ARG A 284 9.00 6.41 21.50
N ALA A 285 8.26 5.78 20.59
CA ALA A 285 6.85 5.47 20.81
C ALA A 285 6.55 4.62 22.06
N LEU A 286 7.41 3.66 22.44
CA LEU A 286 7.22 2.85 23.67
C LEU A 286 7.25 3.67 24.97
N GLN A 287 7.94 4.81 24.96
CA GLN A 287 8.03 5.68 26.13
C GLN A 287 6.78 6.58 26.26
N SER A 288 5.98 6.67 25.20
CA SER A 288 4.72 7.41 25.13
C SER A 288 3.51 6.57 25.59
N SER A 289 2.32 7.19 25.60
CA SER A 289 1.01 6.57 25.80
C SER A 289 0.03 6.90 24.65
N LEU A 290 -1.04 6.12 24.50
CA LEU A 290 -2.03 6.28 23.41
C LEU A 290 -3.23 7.15 23.82
N TRP A 291 -3.00 8.45 24.00
CA TRP A 291 -4.09 9.40 24.30
C TRP A 291 -5.10 9.55 23.15
N GLU A 292 -4.71 9.19 21.92
CA GLU A 292 -5.56 9.24 20.75
C GLU A 292 -6.76 8.28 20.88
N LEU A 293 -6.59 7.15 21.58
CA LEU A 293 -7.69 6.24 21.89
C LEU A 293 -8.80 6.93 22.69
N ALA A 294 -8.44 7.74 23.69
CA ALA A 294 -9.41 8.49 24.49
C ALA A 294 -10.22 9.49 23.65
N VAL A 295 -9.64 10.01 22.56
CA VAL A 295 -10.37 10.85 21.59
C VAL A 295 -11.34 9.99 20.78
N PHE A 296 -10.91 8.82 20.30
CA PHE A 296 -11.78 7.90 19.55
C PHE A 296 -12.95 7.36 20.39
N GLU A 297 -12.80 7.22 21.71
CA GLU A 297 -13.91 6.86 22.59
C GLU A 297 -15.08 7.87 22.56
N ARG A 298 -14.81 9.13 22.22
CA ARG A 298 -15.79 10.22 22.13
C ARG A 298 -16.16 10.56 20.68
N HIS A 299 -15.83 9.69 19.74
CA HIS A 299 -16.10 9.89 18.32
C HIS A 299 -17.61 9.92 18.02
N TYR A 300 -18.02 10.75 17.06
CA TYR A 300 -19.44 10.95 16.69
C TYR A 300 -20.10 9.67 16.17
N TYR A 301 -19.34 8.83 15.46
CA TYR A 301 -19.81 7.55 14.96
C TYR A 301 -19.68 6.48 16.05
N SER A 302 -20.83 5.92 16.46
CA SER A 302 -20.93 5.02 17.61
C SER A 302 -20.08 3.76 17.49
N ALA A 303 -19.94 3.17 16.29
CA ALA A 303 -19.15 1.94 16.13
C ALA A 303 -17.64 2.17 16.39
N VAL A 304 -17.12 3.35 16.02
CA VAL A 304 -15.74 3.75 16.35
C VAL A 304 -15.59 3.92 17.87
N SER A 305 -16.55 4.60 18.51
CA SER A 305 -16.55 4.77 19.97
C SER A 305 -16.59 3.42 20.72
N THR A 306 -17.42 2.47 20.28
CA THR A 306 -17.53 1.16 20.93
C THR A 306 -16.26 0.34 20.78
N LEU A 307 -15.64 0.38 19.58
CA LEU A 307 -14.42 -0.38 19.29
C LEU A 307 -13.21 0.26 20.00
N ALA A 308 -13.13 1.59 20.07
CA ALA A 308 -12.10 2.27 20.85
C ALA A 308 -12.18 1.93 22.35
N LYS A 309 -13.39 1.89 22.92
CA LYS A 309 -13.60 1.57 24.34
C LYS A 309 -13.25 0.14 24.72
N SER A 310 -13.32 -0.77 23.76
CA SER A 310 -13.05 -2.18 24.01
C SER A 310 -11.54 -2.47 24.00
N ILE A 311 -10.75 -1.69 23.26
CA ILE A 311 -9.27 -1.78 23.23
C ILE A 311 -8.68 -1.62 24.64
N GLY A 312 -7.84 -2.57 25.05
CA GLY A 312 -7.15 -2.55 26.34
C GLY A 312 -7.92 -3.17 27.50
N ARG A 313 -9.13 -3.70 27.26
CA ARG A 313 -9.86 -4.47 28.27
C ARG A 313 -9.45 -5.94 28.24
N ALA A 314 -9.35 -6.55 29.42
CA ALA A 314 -9.02 -7.98 29.57
C ALA A 314 -10.01 -8.94 28.86
N GLU A 315 -11.21 -8.48 28.54
CA GLU A 315 -12.20 -9.24 27.77
C GLU A 315 -11.82 -9.34 26.29
N GLU A 316 -11.17 -8.32 25.72
CA GLU A 316 -10.72 -8.34 24.34
C GLU A 316 -9.55 -9.28 24.11
N ASP A 317 -8.66 -9.43 25.09
CA ASP A 317 -7.48 -10.30 24.97
C ASP A 317 -7.86 -11.75 24.66
N LYS A 318 -9.07 -12.17 25.03
CA LYS A 318 -9.63 -13.51 24.78
C LYS A 318 -10.46 -13.60 23.49
N ALA A 319 -10.84 -12.46 22.91
CA ALA A 319 -11.63 -12.42 21.69
C ALA A 319 -10.74 -12.72 20.46
N PRO A 320 -11.29 -13.40 19.43
CA PRO A 320 -10.54 -13.67 18.20
C PRO A 320 -10.04 -12.37 17.55
N LEU A 321 -9.00 -12.51 16.72
CA LEU A 321 -8.46 -11.41 15.93
C LEU A 321 -9.54 -10.86 15.00
N TYR A 322 -9.61 -9.54 14.87
CA TYR A 322 -10.53 -8.87 13.95
C TYR A 322 -10.12 -9.14 12.51
N ASN A 323 -11.11 -9.33 11.64
CA ASN A 323 -10.87 -9.38 10.19
C ASN A 323 -10.67 -7.96 9.64
N VAL A 324 -9.41 -7.52 9.60
CA VAL A 324 -9.05 -6.14 9.22
C VAL A 324 -9.35 -5.85 7.74
N GLU A 325 -9.42 -6.88 6.87
CA GLU A 325 -9.67 -6.70 5.43
C GLU A 325 -11.09 -6.21 5.15
N GLU A 326 -12.07 -6.63 5.96
CA GLU A 326 -13.46 -6.16 5.86
C GLU A 326 -13.53 -4.66 6.16
N PHE A 327 -12.85 -4.21 7.22
CA PHE A 327 -12.80 -2.79 7.59
C PHE A 327 -12.08 -1.92 6.56
N ALA A 328 -11.05 -2.46 5.89
CA ALA A 328 -10.30 -1.74 4.86
C ALA A 328 -11.17 -1.38 3.63
N ALA A 329 -12.19 -2.20 3.32
CA ALA A 329 -13.06 -2.01 2.16
C ALA A 329 -14.18 -0.98 2.39
N HIS A 330 -14.53 -0.65 3.64
CA HIS A 330 -15.63 0.27 3.92
C HIS A 330 -15.34 1.69 3.43
N THR A 331 -16.31 2.27 2.73
CA THR A 331 -16.33 3.69 2.31
C THR A 331 -17.46 4.44 3.03
N TYR A 332 -17.47 5.77 2.93
CA TYR A 332 -18.60 6.56 3.45
C TYR A 332 -19.95 6.11 2.89
N GLY A 333 -20.02 5.80 1.59
CA GLY A 333 -21.24 5.28 0.97
C GLY A 333 -21.69 3.97 1.60
N SER A 334 -20.75 3.03 1.81
CA SER A 334 -21.05 1.75 2.48
C SER A 334 -21.54 1.95 3.92
N LEU A 335 -20.90 2.85 4.69
CA LEU A 335 -21.31 3.16 6.06
C LEU A 335 -22.70 3.80 6.12
N PHE A 336 -23.00 4.69 5.17
CA PHE A 336 -24.31 5.33 5.07
C PHE A 336 -25.40 4.31 4.71
N ASP A 337 -25.13 3.41 3.75
CA ASP A 337 -26.06 2.36 3.37
C ASP A 337 -26.32 1.36 4.51
N GLN A 338 -25.30 1.07 5.32
CA GLN A 338 -25.45 0.27 6.54
C GLN A 338 -26.37 0.96 7.54
N GLU A 339 -26.21 2.27 7.76
CA GLU A 339 -27.05 3.00 8.71
C GLU A 339 -28.49 3.13 8.19
N LYS A 340 -28.68 3.34 6.88
CA LYS A 340 -30.01 3.36 6.24
C LYS A 340 -30.79 2.06 6.45
N LYS A 341 -30.10 0.92 6.51
CA LYS A 341 -30.72 -0.39 6.73
C LYS A 341 -31.12 -0.63 8.19
N LYS A 342 -30.53 0.11 9.15
CA LYS A 342 -30.87 -0.04 10.57
C LYS A 342 -32.24 0.59 10.84
N LYS A 343 -33.16 -0.23 11.34
CA LYS A 343 -34.47 0.25 11.82
C LYS A 343 -34.32 0.77 13.25
N ASN A 344 -33.85 2.01 13.39
CA ASN A 344 -33.74 2.65 14.69
C ASN A 344 -35.04 3.43 15.00
N LYS A 345 -35.60 3.24 16.19
CA LYS A 345 -36.62 4.15 16.72
C LYS A 345 -35.92 5.40 17.22
N THR A 346 -36.08 6.51 16.52
CA THR A 346 -35.46 7.78 16.91
C THR A 346 -36.23 8.40 18.07
N ALA A 347 -35.53 8.71 19.17
CA ALA A 347 -36.09 9.50 20.25
C ALA A 347 -36.10 10.98 19.85
N LEU A 348 -37.21 11.68 20.11
CA LEU A 348 -37.32 13.12 19.88
C LEU A 348 -36.67 13.89 21.03
N THR A 349 -36.01 15.01 20.72
CA THR A 349 -35.41 15.89 21.72
C THR A 349 -36.50 16.64 22.48
N PHE A 350 -36.55 16.47 23.81
CA PHE A 350 -37.53 17.13 24.69
C PHE A 350 -37.25 18.63 24.91
N LYS A 351 -35.99 19.05 24.75
CA LYS A 351 -35.59 20.46 24.89
C LYS A 351 -36.04 21.24 23.64
N LYS A 352 -37.12 22.03 23.77
CA LYS A 352 -37.56 22.94 22.71
C LYS A 352 -36.44 23.96 22.42
N PRO A 353 -36.04 24.17 21.15
CA PRO A 353 -35.09 25.23 20.79
C PRO A 353 -35.77 26.60 20.96
N THR A 354 -35.04 27.59 21.49
CA THR A 354 -35.51 28.98 21.64
C THR A 354 -35.57 29.72 20.31
N SER A 355 -34.74 29.34 19.34
CA SER A 355 -34.81 29.77 17.94
C SER A 355 -34.25 28.65 17.07
N LEU A 356 -34.77 28.49 15.84
CA LEU A 356 -34.24 27.52 14.87
C LEU A 356 -32.94 28.04 14.20
N PHE A 357 -32.77 29.35 14.15
CA PHE A 357 -31.64 30.04 13.52
C PHE A 357 -30.91 30.90 14.54
N THR A 358 -29.59 30.93 14.46
CA THR A 358 -28.74 31.85 15.23
C THR A 358 -28.95 33.29 14.76
N GLU A 359 -28.69 34.28 15.62
CA GLU A 359 -28.93 35.71 15.30
C GLU A 359 -28.13 36.20 14.09
N ASP A 360 -26.99 35.57 13.80
CA ASP A 360 -26.14 35.86 12.64
C ASP A 360 -26.63 35.26 11.31
N ASP A 361 -27.72 34.49 11.32
CA ASP A 361 -28.22 33.79 10.14
C ASP A 361 -29.22 34.66 9.35
N VAL A 362 -29.23 34.51 8.03
CA VAL A 362 -30.07 35.31 7.09
C VAL A 362 -31.57 35.07 7.33
N PHE A 363 -31.90 33.93 7.94
CA PHE A 363 -33.26 33.53 8.29
C PHE A 363 -33.63 33.82 9.74
N SER A 364 -32.82 34.59 10.48
CA SER A 364 -33.13 35.03 11.83
C SER A 364 -34.46 35.80 11.83
N GLY A 365 -35.44 35.32 12.61
CA GLY A 365 -36.78 35.89 12.69
C GLY A 365 -37.81 35.42 11.65
N CYS A 366 -37.44 34.60 10.65
CA CYS A 366 -38.41 34.09 9.67
C CYS A 366 -39.35 33.01 10.23
N ILE A 367 -38.95 32.32 11.30
CA ILE A 367 -39.75 31.28 11.95
C ILE A 367 -39.82 31.61 13.45
N GLN A 368 -40.84 32.36 13.84
CA GLN A 368 -41.21 32.48 15.25
C GLN A 368 -41.88 31.16 15.67
N ILE A 369 -41.24 30.45 16.58
CA ILE A 369 -41.85 29.26 17.21
C ILE A 369 -42.95 29.80 18.13
N GLY A 370 -44.20 29.74 17.66
CA GLY A 370 -45.35 30.17 18.43
C GLY A 370 -45.50 29.33 19.70
N ASP A 371 -45.65 30.01 20.84
CA ASP A 371 -46.02 29.39 22.11
C ASP A 371 -47.47 28.90 22.03
N HIS A 372 -47.64 27.58 22.14
CA HIS A 372 -48.91 26.94 22.49
C HIS A 372 -48.78 26.25 23.84
#